data_AF-A0A4Q7LJI9-F1
#
_entry.id   AF-A0A4Q7LJI9-F1
#
_cell.length_a   1.000
_cell.length_b   1.000
_cell.length_c   1.000
_cell.angle_alpha   90.00
_cell.angle_beta   90.00
_cell.angle_gamma   90.00
#
_symmetry.space_group_name_H-M   'P 1'
#
loop_
_entity.id
_entity.type
_entity.pdbx_description
1 polymer ?
#
loop_
_entity_poly.entity_id
_entity_poly.type
_entity_poly.pdbx_seq_one_letter_code
_entity_poly.pdbx_strand_id
1 'polypeptide(L)'
;MTMFHAVVLIDHHQAQVLQFDAEHVQAEKIKARTHHTKQHGSAVRTEHEFYAVVCDALTGIAEVLVTGSHTALADFRHYVDKHRPALSPQVVGYEAVDHPSDRQLVALARQYFLKHDRMAGTPVPT
;
A
#
# COMPACT_ATOMS: atom_id res chain seq x y z
N MET A 1 3.92 -20.66 2.07
CA MET A 1 4.30 -19.92 0.84
C MET A 1 4.33 -18.45 1.21
N THR A 2 5.48 -17.80 1.10
CA THR A 2 5.64 -16.38 1.45
C THR A 2 5.30 -15.53 0.24
N MET A 3 4.26 -14.70 0.32
CA MET A 3 3.98 -13.70 -0.71
C MET A 3 5.02 -12.58 -0.55
N PHE A 4 5.84 -12.37 -1.58
CA PHE A 4 6.97 -11.42 -1.52
C PHE A 4 6.59 -10.02 -1.98
N HIS A 5 5.57 -9.91 -2.82
CA HIS A 5 5.18 -8.66 -3.46
C HIS A 5 3.74 -8.29 -3.09
N ALA A 6 3.53 -7.00 -2.88
CA ALA A 6 2.20 -6.44 -2.81
C ALA A 6 2.08 -5.16 -3.63
N VAL A 7 0.86 -4.92 -4.10
CA VAL A 7 0.46 -3.63 -4.64
C VAL A 7 -0.70 -3.08 -3.81
N VAL A 8 -0.60 -1.81 -3.46
CA VAL A 8 -1.60 -1.11 -2.67
C VAL A 8 -2.24 -0.05 -3.53
N LEU A 9 -3.56 -0.06 -3.68
CA LEU A 9 -4.30 1.11 -4.17
C LEU A 9 -4.82 1.88 -2.96
N ILE A 10 -4.29 3.08 -2.71
CA ILE A 10 -4.65 3.92 -1.59
C ILE A 10 -5.35 5.20 -2.03
N ASP A 11 -6.35 5.55 -1.24
CA ASP A 11 -7.09 6.81 -1.24
C ASP A 11 -7.20 7.31 0.21
N HIS A 12 -7.81 8.46 0.46
CA HIS A 12 -7.96 9.04 1.79
C HIS A 12 -8.85 8.23 2.76
N HIS A 13 -9.69 7.35 2.21
CA HIS A 13 -10.71 6.62 3.01
C HIS A 13 -10.73 5.12 2.77
N GLN A 14 -9.99 4.62 1.80
CA GLN A 14 -9.96 3.22 1.43
C GLN A 14 -8.59 2.84 0.91
N ALA A 15 -8.17 1.63 1.26
CA ALA A 15 -6.99 1.00 0.71
C ALA A 15 -7.36 -0.41 0.27
N GLN A 16 -6.80 -0.81 -0.86
CA GLN A 16 -6.88 -2.17 -1.34
C GLN A 16 -5.47 -2.72 -1.44
N VAL A 17 -5.17 -3.71 -0.62
CA VAL A 17 -3.89 -4.40 -0.58
C VAL A 17 -4.04 -5.69 -1.37
N LEU A 18 -3.27 -5.85 -2.43
CA LEU A 18 -3.21 -7.05 -3.22
C LEU A 18 -1.82 -7.67 -3.05
N GLN A 19 -1.74 -8.76 -2.29
CA GLN A 19 -0.54 -9.57 -2.19
C GLN A 19 -0.56 -10.60 -3.31
N PHE A 20 0.57 -10.80 -3.97
CA PHE A 20 0.61 -11.74 -5.07
C PHE A 20 1.97 -12.42 -5.22
N ASP A 21 1.91 -13.58 -5.85
CA ASP A 21 3.05 -14.31 -6.38
C ASP A 21 2.81 -14.67 -7.85
N ALA A 22 3.58 -15.61 -8.39
CA ALA A 22 3.45 -16.06 -9.77
C ALA A 22 2.08 -16.69 -10.05
N GLU A 23 1.50 -17.39 -9.07
CA GLU A 23 0.33 -18.26 -9.23
C GLU A 23 -0.91 -17.72 -8.49
N HIS A 24 -0.73 -17.01 -7.38
CA HIS A 24 -1.81 -16.60 -6.48
C HIS A 24 -1.87 -15.10 -6.28
N VAL A 25 -3.09 -14.61 -6.05
CA VAL A 25 -3.38 -13.23 -5.63
C VAL A 25 -4.33 -13.30 -4.43
N GLN A 26 -3.97 -12.60 -3.36
CA GLN A 26 -4.82 -12.39 -2.20
C GLN A 26 -5.16 -10.91 -2.09
N ALA A 27 -6.44 -10.61 -1.90
CA ALA A 27 -6.95 -9.26 -1.82
C ALA A 27 -7.51 -8.97 -0.43
N GLU A 28 -7.06 -7.85 0.15
CA GLU A 28 -7.56 -7.31 1.40
C GLU A 28 -8.04 -5.86 1.17
N LYS A 29 -9.22 -5.52 1.67
CA LYS A 29 -9.78 -4.16 1.58
C LYS A 29 -9.89 -3.56 2.97
N ILE A 30 -9.22 -2.43 3.15
CA ILE A 30 -9.19 -1.66 4.39
C ILE A 30 -9.97 -0.37 4.16
N LYS A 31 -10.91 -0.06 5.05
CA LYS A 31 -11.68 1.19 5.01
C LYS A 31 -11.41 2.01 6.26
N ALA A 32 -11.38 3.32 6.10
CA ALA A 32 -11.33 4.24 7.23
C ALA A 32 -12.54 3.99 8.15
N ARG A 33 -12.28 3.89 9.45
CA ARG A 33 -13.35 3.70 10.44
C ARG A 33 -13.91 5.07 10.80
N THR A 34 -15.19 5.28 10.57
CA THR A 34 -15.85 6.51 11.00
C THR A 34 -16.21 6.40 12.48
N HIS A 35 -15.42 7.01 13.37
CA HIS A 35 -15.82 7.15 14.78
C HIS A 35 -16.81 8.31 14.92
N HIS A 36 -18.10 8.00 15.01
CA HIS A 36 -19.12 8.98 15.36
C HIS A 36 -19.07 9.25 16.88
N THR A 37 -18.19 10.15 17.31
CA THR A 37 -18.17 10.63 18.70
C THR A 37 -18.78 12.03 18.76
N LYS A 38 -19.56 12.32 19.82
CA LYS A 38 -20.24 13.61 20.02
C LYS A 38 -19.27 14.79 20.24
N GLN A 39 -17.99 14.52 20.47
CA GLN A 39 -16.94 15.53 20.53
C GLN A 39 -16.21 15.57 19.19
N HIS A 40 -16.28 16.71 18.51
CA HIS A 40 -15.56 17.09 17.29
C HIS A 40 -14.68 15.97 16.68
N GLY A 41 -15.24 15.25 15.70
CA GLY A 41 -14.49 14.25 14.93
C GLY A 41 -13.35 14.91 14.16
N SER A 42 -12.13 14.77 14.66
CA SER A 42 -10.93 15.25 13.94
C SER A 42 -10.69 14.35 12.73
N ALA A 43 -10.94 14.88 11.52
CA ALA A 43 -10.68 14.17 10.27
C ALA A 43 -9.22 13.68 10.17
N VAL A 44 -8.27 14.49 10.66
CA VAL A 44 -6.84 14.16 10.72
C VAL A 44 -6.57 12.92 11.54
N ARG A 45 -7.23 12.78 12.70
CA ARG A 45 -7.08 11.60 13.55
C ARG A 45 -7.59 10.34 12.84
N THR A 46 -8.75 10.43 12.20
CA THR A 46 -9.33 9.30 11.45
C THR A 46 -8.44 8.85 10.30
N GLU A 47 -7.85 9.79 9.56
CA GLU A 47 -6.92 9.50 8.47
C GLU A 47 -5.63 8.85 8.99
N HIS A 48 -5.05 9.38 10.07
CA HIS A 48 -3.87 8.79 10.71
C HIS A 48 -4.13 7.38 11.23
N GLU A 49 -5.30 7.13 11.83
CA GLU A 49 -5.70 5.79 12.28
C GLU A 49 -5.89 4.85 11.07
N PHE A 50 -6.46 5.35 9.97
CA PHE A 50 -6.59 4.58 8.74
C PHE A 50 -5.20 4.21 8.16
N TYR A 51 -4.30 5.17 8.00
CA TYR A 51 -2.94 4.90 7.51
C TYR A 51 -2.15 3.99 8.43
N ALA A 52 -2.37 4.04 9.76
CA ALA A 52 -1.77 3.09 10.69
C ALA A 52 -2.17 1.65 10.34
N VAL A 53 -3.47 1.40 10.13
CA VAL A 53 -3.99 0.06 9.79
C VAL A 53 -3.45 -0.39 8.43
N VAL A 54 -3.36 0.51 7.45
CA VAL A 54 -2.74 0.18 6.15
C VAL A 54 -1.29 -0.23 6.34
N CYS A 55 -0.50 0.50 7.13
CA CYS A 55 0.90 0.15 7.40
C CYS A 55 1.03 -1.19 8.14
N ASP A 56 0.14 -1.47 9.09
CA ASP A 56 0.14 -2.74 9.82
C ASP A 56 -0.13 -3.92 8.88
N ALA A 57 -1.05 -3.78 7.91
CA ALA A 57 -1.32 -4.80 6.90
C ALA A 57 -0.14 -5.05 5.93
N LEU A 58 0.76 -4.07 5.79
CA LEU A 58 1.96 -4.19 4.94
C LEU A 58 3.16 -4.76 5.69
N THR A 59 3.06 -4.91 7.01
CA THR A 59 4.18 -5.39 7.83
C THR A 59 4.50 -6.84 7.48
N GLY A 60 5.76 -7.10 7.11
CA GLY A 60 6.24 -8.44 6.75
C GLY A 60 6.20 -8.74 5.26
N ILE A 61 5.73 -7.79 4.43
CA ILE A 61 5.82 -7.87 2.97
C ILE A 61 7.14 -7.25 2.55
N ALA A 62 7.99 -8.02 1.87
CA ALA A 62 9.33 -7.57 1.52
C ALA A 62 9.31 -6.35 0.57
N GLU A 63 8.40 -6.36 -0.40
CA GLU A 63 8.35 -5.33 -1.43
C GLU A 63 6.92 -4.88 -1.73
N VAL A 64 6.67 -3.58 -1.61
CA VAL A 64 5.35 -2.97 -1.74
C VAL A 64 5.39 -1.84 -2.77
N LEU A 65 4.56 -1.96 -3.80
CA LEU A 65 4.28 -0.87 -4.73
C LEU A 65 3.02 -0.13 -4.24
N VAL A 66 3.14 1.16 -3.96
CA VAL A 66 1.98 1.98 -3.54
C VAL A 66 1.44 2.73 -4.75
N THR A 67 0.13 2.68 -4.95
CA THR A 67 -0.57 3.31 -6.06
C THR A 67 -1.77 4.09 -5.58
N GLY A 68 -2.16 5.16 -6.26
CA GLY A 68 -3.26 6.02 -5.82
C GLY A 68 -3.31 7.35 -6.56
N SER A 69 -4.11 8.29 -6.05
CA SER A 69 -4.07 9.67 -6.54
C SER A 69 -2.78 10.37 -6.09
N HIS A 70 -2.37 11.43 -6.78
CA HIS A 70 -1.17 12.19 -6.43
C HIS A 70 -1.21 12.72 -4.98
N THR A 71 -2.38 13.18 -4.53
CA THR A 71 -2.58 13.69 -3.17
C THR A 71 -2.49 12.58 -2.14
N ALA A 72 -3.22 11.47 -2.35
CA ALA A 72 -3.20 10.34 -1.43
C ALA A 72 -1.80 9.72 -1.29
N LEU A 73 -1.03 9.65 -2.38
CA LEU A 73 0.35 9.17 -2.36
C LEU A 73 1.28 10.11 -1.57
N ALA A 74 1.14 11.42 -1.73
CA ALA A 74 1.93 12.40 -1.00
C ALA A 74 1.65 12.34 0.51
N ASP A 75 0.38 12.28 0.89
CA ASP A 75 -0.05 12.23 2.29
C ASP A 75 0.34 10.90 2.95
N PHE A 76 0.14 9.78 2.25
CA PHE A 76 0.58 8.48 2.75
C PHE A 76 2.10 8.40 2.89
N ARG A 77 2.87 8.91 1.92
CA ARG A 77 4.32 8.97 2.02
C ARG A 77 4.75 9.81 3.23
N HIS A 78 4.17 11.00 3.39
CA HIS A 78 4.44 11.85 4.56
C HIS A 78 4.15 11.12 5.87
N TYR A 79 3.02 10.39 5.94
CA TYR A 79 2.66 9.60 7.10
C TYR A 79 3.68 8.49 7.37
N VAL A 80 4.08 7.73 6.35
CA VAL A 80 5.07 6.65 6.47
C VAL A 80 6.40 7.19 6.97
N ASP A 81 6.91 8.26 6.36
CA ASP A 81 8.20 8.85 6.75
C ASP A 81 8.20 9.35 8.20
N LYS A 82 7.06 9.90 8.65
CA LYS A 82 6.93 10.50 9.98
C LYS A 82 6.60 9.48 11.09
N HIS A 83 5.76 8.50 10.79
CA HIS A 83 5.17 7.62 11.80
C HIS A 83 5.59 6.15 11.66
N ARG A 84 5.99 5.71 10.46
CA ARG A 84 6.31 4.30 10.17
C ARG A 84 7.59 4.18 9.31
N PRO A 85 8.73 4.78 9.72
CA PRO A 85 9.95 4.79 8.90
C PRO A 85 10.50 3.40 8.57
N ALA A 86 10.17 2.38 9.40
CA ALA A 86 10.52 0.98 9.13
C ALA A 86 9.85 0.39 7.87
N LEU A 87 8.76 0.99 7.38
CA LEU A 87 8.08 0.57 6.16
C LEU A 87 8.72 1.18 4.91
N SER A 88 9.37 2.34 5.04
CA SER A 88 10.04 3.04 3.93
C SER A 88 10.95 2.15 3.06
N PRO A 89 11.83 1.27 3.62
CA PRO A 89 12.66 0.39 2.80
C PRO A 89 11.89 -0.72 2.07
N GLN A 90 10.69 -1.08 2.54
CA GLN A 90 9.82 -2.07 1.87
C GLN A 90 9.06 -1.44 0.69
N VAL A 91 8.87 -0.11 0.71
CA VAL A 91 8.16 0.58 -0.37
C VAL A 91 9.09 0.79 -1.55
N VAL A 92 8.83 0.04 -2.62
CA VAL A 92 9.69 0.04 -3.81
C VAL A 92 9.43 1.23 -4.73
N GLY A 93 8.22 1.81 -4.66
CA GLY A 93 7.79 2.88 -5.54
C GLY A 93 6.40 3.40 -5.20
N TYR A 94 6.11 4.57 -5.77
CA TYR A 94 4.80 5.22 -5.71
C TYR A 94 4.37 5.54 -7.14
N GLU A 95 3.20 5.06 -7.56
CA GLU A 95 2.71 5.24 -8.93
C GLU A 95 1.28 5.80 -8.95
N ALA A 96 1.09 6.93 -9.62
CA ALA A 96 -0.22 7.53 -9.75
C ALA A 96 -1.06 6.74 -10.76
N VAL A 97 -2.25 6.30 -10.34
CA VAL A 97 -3.15 5.50 -11.18
C VAL A 97 -4.58 6.02 -11.05
N ASP A 98 -5.33 6.00 -12.15
CA ASP A 98 -6.71 6.49 -12.20
C ASP A 98 -7.70 5.32 -12.28
N HIS A 99 -8.35 5.03 -11.15
CA HIS A 99 -9.41 4.00 -11.00
C HIS A 99 -9.11 2.63 -11.65
N PRO A 100 -7.99 1.96 -11.32
CA PRO A 100 -7.71 0.63 -11.85
C PRO A 100 -8.61 -0.43 -11.20
N SER A 101 -8.97 -1.44 -11.97
CA SER A 101 -9.50 -2.70 -11.43
C SER A 101 -8.40 -3.53 -10.77
N ASP A 102 -8.78 -4.46 -9.89
CA ASP A 102 -7.86 -5.39 -9.21
C ASP A 102 -6.90 -6.09 -10.18
N ARG A 103 -7.41 -6.53 -11.34
CA ARG A 103 -6.58 -7.20 -12.36
C ARG A 103 -5.58 -6.24 -13.01
N GLN A 104 -5.97 -4.99 -13.23
CA GLN A 104 -5.07 -3.96 -13.76
C GLN A 104 -3.99 -3.59 -12.75
N LEU A 105 -4.32 -3.51 -11.46
CA LEU A 105 -3.34 -3.30 -10.39
C LEU A 105 -2.29 -4.41 -10.35
N VAL A 106 -2.71 -5.68 -10.37
CA VAL A 106 -1.77 -6.81 -10.37
C VAL A 106 -0.92 -6.82 -11.64
N ALA A 107 -1.50 -6.54 -12.81
CA ALA A 107 -0.76 -6.48 -14.06
C ALA A 107 0.30 -5.35 -14.05
N LEU A 108 -0.08 -4.15 -13.57
CA LEU A 108 0.82 -3.01 -13.40
C LEU A 108 1.95 -3.35 -12.43
N ALA A 109 1.62 -3.95 -11.29
CA ALA A 109 2.59 -4.35 -10.29
C ALA A 109 3.57 -5.39 -10.86
N ARG A 110 3.07 -6.43 -11.53
CA ARG A 110 3.93 -7.43 -12.19
C ARG A 110 4.87 -6.80 -13.21
N GLN A 111 4.37 -5.89 -14.04
CA GLN A 111 5.21 -5.16 -15.00
C GLN A 111 6.27 -4.31 -14.31
N TYR A 112 5.90 -3.63 -13.22
CA TYR A 112 6.81 -2.85 -12.40
C TYR A 112 7.93 -3.72 -11.82
N PHE A 113 7.58 -4.78 -11.09
CA PHE A 113 8.58 -5.66 -10.47
C PHE A 113 9.43 -6.40 -11.50
N LEU A 114 8.91 -6.78 -12.67
CA LEU A 114 9.71 -7.33 -13.77
C LEU A 114 10.72 -6.32 -14.31
N LYS A 115 10.28 -5.07 -14.55
CA LYS A 115 11.14 -4.01 -15.06
C LYS A 115 12.27 -3.66 -14.08
N HIS A 116 12.01 -3.80 -12.80
CA HIS A 116 12.96 -3.51 -11.72
C HIS A 116 13.77 -4.74 -11.27
N ASP A 117 13.67 -5.88 -11.97
CA ASP A 117 14.33 -7.16 -11.67
C ASP A 117 14.04 -7.71 -10.26
N ARG A 118 12.85 -7.40 -9.74
CA ARG A 118 12.41 -7.70 -8.38
C ARG A 118 11.52 -8.93 -8.28
N MET A 119 11.05 -9.48 -9.41
CA MET A 119 10.23 -10.70 -9.42
C MET A 119 11.01 -12.00 -9.11
N ALA A 120 12.34 -11.95 -8.96
CA ALA A 120 13.19 -13.13 -8.79
C ALA A 120 13.23 -13.69 -7.35
N GLY A 121 12.38 -13.20 -6.43
CA GLY A 121 12.28 -13.72 -5.06
C GLY A 121 13.55 -13.60 -4.22
N THR A 122 14.57 -12.90 -4.73
CA THR A 122 15.85 -12.70 -4.05
C THR A 122 15.91 -11.24 -3.62
N PRO A 123 15.87 -10.91 -2.32
CA PRO A 123 16.04 -9.53 -1.89
C PRO A 123 17.41 -9.06 -2.35
N VAL A 124 17.44 -8.05 -3.21
CA VAL A 124 18.70 -7.36 -3.54
C VAL A 124 19.21 -6.71 -2.26
N PRO A 125 20.41 -7.05 -1.78
CA PRO A 125 20.96 -6.40 -0.60
C PRO A 125 21.28 -4.95 -0.98
N THR A 126 20.59 -4.01 -0.33
CA THR A 126 20.93 -2.58 -0.36
C THR A 126 22.11 -2.27 0.53
#